data_AF-L5LGY9-F1
#
_entry.id   AF-L5LGY9-F1
#
_cell.length_a   1.000
_cell.length_b   1.000
_cell.length_c   1.000
_cell.angle_alpha   90.00
_cell.angle_beta   90.00
_cell.angle_gamma   90.00
#
_symmetry.space_group_name_H-M   'P 1'
#
loop_
_entity.id
_entity.type
_entity.pdbx_description
1 polymer ?
#
loop_
_entity_poly.entity_id
_entity_poly.type
_entity_poly.pdbx_seq_one_letter_code
_entity_poly.pdbx_strand_id
1 'polypeptide(L)'
;MILRLLDSVPIGPRFSNLALQALLVLLKKAPPQGRKLLSIGTTSRKDVLQQMEMLTAFSTTIHVPNIATGEQLLEALELWGNFNDKERTIIAQQVKDKKVWIGIKKLLMLIEMSLQIDPEHRVRQFLALFREEGALSLDFENGLFANT
;
A
#
# COMPACT_ATOMS: atom_id res chain seq x y z
N MET A 1 -6.81 0.02 -11.61
CA MET A 1 -5.63 0.91 -11.48
C MET A 1 -5.26 1.41 -12.86
N ILE A 2 -4.85 2.67 -12.98
CA ILE A 2 -4.53 3.33 -14.26
C ILE A 2 -3.56 2.49 -15.10
N LEU A 3 -2.47 2.00 -14.50
CA LEU A 3 -1.46 1.21 -15.21
C LEU A 3 -2.00 -0.06 -15.87
N ARG A 4 -3.06 -0.65 -15.32
CA ARG A 4 -3.74 -1.82 -15.93
C ARG A 4 -4.59 -1.43 -17.14
N LEU A 5 -5.17 -0.22 -17.15
CA LEU A 5 -5.88 0.31 -18.31
C LEU A 5 -4.93 0.65 -19.46
N LEU A 6 -3.66 0.91 -19.13
CA LEU A 6 -2.60 1.20 -20.08
C LEU A 6 -1.84 -0.06 -20.53
N ASP A 7 -2.23 -1.26 -20.09
CA ASP A 7 -1.49 -2.50 -20.35
C ASP A 7 0.01 -2.39 -20.03
N SER A 8 0.34 -1.68 -18.94
CA SER A 8 1.72 -1.34 -18.60
C SER A 8 2.47 -2.54 -18.01
N VAL A 9 3.60 -2.89 -18.62
CA VAL A 9 4.51 -3.96 -18.16
C VAL A 9 5.89 -3.35 -17.85
N PRO A 10 6.53 -3.68 -16.71
CA PRO A 10 7.82 -3.10 -16.31
C PRO A 10 9.00 -3.55 -17.17
N ILE A 11 8.97 -4.78 -17.71
CA ILE A 11 10.10 -5.34 -18.47
C ILE A 11 10.08 -4.75 -19.89
N GLY A 12 11.16 -4.07 -20.27
CA GLY A 12 11.30 -3.42 -21.59
C GLY A 12 10.23 -2.35 -21.82
N PRO A 13 10.02 -1.46 -20.83
CA PRO A 13 8.76 -0.77 -20.50
C PRO A 13 7.82 -0.57 -21.68
N ARG A 14 6.69 -1.29 -21.64
CA ARG A 14 5.64 -1.24 -22.69
C ARG A 14 4.32 -0.79 -22.09
N PHE A 15 3.52 -0.11 -22.90
CA PHE A 15 2.16 0.30 -22.57
C PHE A 15 1.39 0.63 -23.87
N SER A 16 0.07 0.62 -23.78
CA SER A 16 -0.82 1.06 -24.85
C SER A 16 -0.82 2.58 -24.97
N ASN A 17 -0.05 3.12 -25.92
CA ASN A 17 -0.03 4.56 -26.18
C ASN A 17 -1.42 5.07 -26.63
N LEU A 18 -2.19 4.25 -27.36
CA LEU A 18 -3.55 4.60 -27.75
C LEU A 18 -4.44 4.85 -26.51
N ALA A 19 -4.37 3.95 -25.52
CA ALA A 19 -5.11 4.11 -24.27
C ALA A 19 -4.62 5.33 -23.47
N LEU A 20 -3.31 5.57 -23.43
CA LEU A 20 -2.72 6.74 -22.78
C LEU A 20 -3.27 8.04 -23.37
N GLN A 21 -3.19 8.19 -24.69
CA GLN A 21 -3.65 9.41 -25.38
C GLN A 21 -5.16 9.61 -25.19
N ALA A 22 -5.96 8.55 -25.32
CA ALA A 22 -7.40 8.63 -25.09
C ALA A 22 -7.73 9.09 -23.66
N LEU A 23 -7.06 8.53 -22.64
CA LEU A 23 -7.26 8.93 -21.25
C LEU A 23 -6.81 10.37 -20.99
N LEU A 24 -5.68 10.81 -21.54
CA LEU A 24 -5.20 12.20 -21.40
C LEU A 24 -6.23 13.20 -21.97
N VAL A 25 -6.81 12.90 -23.13
CA VAL A 25 -7.88 13.73 -23.72
C VAL A 25 -9.12 13.73 -22.84
N LEU A 26 -9.56 12.56 -22.36
CA LEU A 26 -10.76 12.44 -21.53
C LEU A 26 -10.61 13.15 -20.17
N LEU A 27 -9.45 13.07 -19.53
CA LEU A 27 -9.18 13.72 -18.24
C LEU A 27 -9.19 15.25 -18.36
N LYS A 28 -8.83 15.81 -19.52
CA LYS A 28 -8.83 17.25 -19.77
C LYS A 28 -10.14 17.77 -20.36
N LYS A 29 -11.05 16.88 -20.77
CA LYS A 29 -12.31 17.27 -21.43
C LYS A 29 -13.32 17.78 -20.42
N ALA A 30 -13.76 19.03 -20.60
CA ALA A 30 -14.84 19.60 -19.80
C ALA A 30 -16.16 18.81 -19.99
N PRO A 31 -16.94 18.58 -18.92
CA PRO A 31 -18.26 17.99 -19.05
C PRO A 31 -19.21 18.92 -19.83
N PRO A 32 -20.30 18.40 -20.43
CA PRO A 32 -21.33 19.23 -21.05
C PRO A 32 -21.88 20.29 -20.09
N GLN A 33 -22.33 21.41 -20.65
CA GLN A 33 -22.85 22.53 -19.85
C GLN A 33 -23.91 22.07 -18.84
N GLY A 34 -23.80 22.57 -17.61
CA GLY A 34 -24.69 22.22 -16.51
C GLY A 34 -24.38 20.89 -15.81
N ARG A 35 -23.33 20.16 -16.21
CA ARG A 35 -22.91 18.91 -15.56
C ARG A 35 -21.56 19.06 -14.86
N LYS A 36 -21.36 18.28 -13.80
CA LYS A 36 -20.10 18.17 -13.06
C LYS A 36 -19.52 16.77 -13.23
N LEU A 37 -18.20 16.66 -13.29
CA LEU A 37 -17.47 15.38 -13.38
C LEU A 37 -16.34 15.37 -12.35
N LEU A 38 -16.23 14.27 -11.61
CA LEU A 38 -15.10 13.97 -10.74
C LEU A 38 -14.42 12.70 -11.22
N SER A 39 -13.13 12.79 -11.56
CA SER A 39 -12.32 11.65 -11.99
C SER A 39 -11.37 11.23 -10.88
N ILE A 40 -11.49 9.99 -10.42
CA ILE A 40 -10.59 9.39 -9.42
C ILE A 40 -9.75 8.31 -10.10
N GLY A 41 -8.43 8.51 -10.07
CA GLY A 41 -7.45 7.58 -10.61
C GLY A 41 -6.60 6.95 -9.51
N THR A 42 -6.40 5.64 -9.55
CA THR A 42 -5.52 4.93 -8.61
C THR A 42 -4.31 4.33 -9.31
N THR A 43 -3.13 4.51 -8.71
CA THR A 43 -1.87 3.90 -9.15
C THR A 43 -1.05 3.45 -7.95
N SER A 44 -0.32 2.35 -8.11
CA SER A 44 0.72 1.91 -7.17
C SER A 44 2.13 2.35 -7.60
N ARG A 45 2.29 2.93 -8.80
CA ARG A 45 3.56 3.47 -9.31
C ARG A 45 3.34 4.88 -9.84
N LYS A 46 3.57 5.88 -8.97
CA LYS A 46 3.40 7.30 -9.29
C LYS A 46 4.47 7.77 -10.28
N ASP A 47 5.70 7.32 -10.08
CA ASP A 47 6.87 7.51 -10.94
C ASP A 47 6.59 7.16 -12.41
N VAL A 48 5.94 6.03 -12.68
CA VAL A 48 5.60 5.62 -14.06
C VAL A 48 4.60 6.60 -14.69
N LEU A 49 3.59 7.05 -13.95
CA LEU A 49 2.64 8.04 -14.46
C LEU A 49 3.27 9.43 -14.63
N GLN A 50 4.31 9.74 -13.86
CA GLN A 50 5.09 10.97 -14.02
C GLN A 50 5.88 10.95 -15.33
N GLN A 51 6.54 9.83 -15.64
CA GLN A 51 7.27 9.63 -16.90
C GLN A 51 6.35 9.66 -18.12
N MET A 52 5.09 9.25 -17.97
CA MET A 52 4.06 9.31 -19.02
C MET A 52 3.38 10.68 -19.13
N GLU A 53 3.83 11.69 -18.37
CA GLU A 53 3.22 13.03 -18.24
C GLU A 53 1.75 13.05 -17.79
N MET A 54 1.20 11.89 -17.42
CA MET A 54 -0.21 11.74 -17.07
C MET A 54 -0.57 12.36 -15.72
N LEU A 55 0.39 12.48 -14.80
CA LEU A 55 0.14 13.17 -13.52
C LEU A 55 -0.30 14.62 -13.73
N THR A 56 0.17 15.29 -14.78
CA THR A 56 -0.21 16.68 -15.09
C THR A 56 -1.67 16.83 -15.53
N ALA A 57 -2.33 15.72 -15.92
CA ALA A 57 -3.75 15.73 -16.29
C ALA A 57 -4.68 15.68 -15.07
N PHE A 58 -4.17 15.37 -13.86
CA PHE A 58 -4.95 15.39 -12.63
C PHE A 58 -4.74 16.70 -11.88
N SER A 59 -5.81 17.28 -11.34
CA SER A 59 -5.73 18.55 -10.59
C SER A 59 -5.08 18.40 -9.20
N THR A 60 -5.14 17.21 -8.60
CA THR A 60 -4.53 16.93 -7.30
C THR A 60 -4.14 15.47 -7.17
N THR A 61 -3.18 15.20 -6.27
CA THR A 61 -2.75 13.85 -5.92
C THR A 61 -2.82 13.68 -4.40
N ILE A 62 -3.45 12.59 -3.95
CA ILE A 62 -3.53 12.24 -2.53
C ILE A 62 -2.64 11.01 -2.31
N HIS A 63 -1.71 11.10 -1.36
CA HIS A 63 -0.88 9.96 -0.96
C HIS A 63 -1.65 9.07 0.01
N VAL A 64 -1.67 7.77 -0.27
CA VAL A 64 -2.23 6.75 0.62
C VAL A 64 -1.05 5.94 1.18
N PRO A 65 -0.60 6.22 2.41
CA PRO A 65 0.57 5.57 2.99
C PRO A 65 0.23 4.15 3.48
N ASN A 66 1.28 3.35 3.67
CA ASN A 66 1.21 2.11 4.44
C ASN A 66 1.11 2.41 5.94
N ILE A 67 0.69 1.42 6.73
CA ILE A 67 0.83 1.43 8.18
C ILE A 67 2.33 1.46 8.51
N ALA A 68 2.75 2.46 9.29
CA ALA A 68 4.15 2.79 9.50
C ALA A 68 4.65 2.59 10.93
N THR A 69 3.73 2.57 11.91
CA THR A 69 4.06 2.42 13.34
C THR A 69 3.38 1.21 13.97
N GLY A 70 3.99 0.67 15.03
CA GLY A 70 3.38 -0.39 15.84
C GLY A 70 2.03 0.04 16.44
N GLU A 71 1.87 1.32 16.80
CA GLU A 71 0.61 1.87 17.30
C GLU A 71 -0.52 1.80 16.25
N GLN A 72 -0.26 2.27 15.03
CA GLN A 72 -1.22 2.19 13.92
C GLN A 72 -1.56 0.73 13.58
N LEU A 73 -0.59 -0.18 13.68
CA LEU A 73 -0.83 -1.61 13.50
C LEU A 73 -1.79 -2.14 14.58
N LEU A 74 -1.55 -1.82 15.85
CA LEU A 74 -2.38 -2.27 16.96
C LEU A 74 -3.80 -1.70 16.87
N GLU A 75 -3.94 -0.43 16.49
CA GLU A 75 -5.24 0.19 16.24
C GLU A 75 -5.99 -0.53 15.10
N ALA A 76 -5.28 -0.86 14.01
CA ALA A 76 -5.87 -1.63 12.92
C ALA A 76 -6.31 -3.04 13.36
N LEU A 77 -5.52 -3.73 14.19
CA LEU A 77 -5.85 -5.05 14.73
C LEU A 77 -7.04 -5.00 15.71
N GLU A 78 -7.11 -3.94 16.52
CA GLU A 78 -8.22 -3.67 17.43
C GLU A 78 -9.53 -3.46 16.68
N LEU A 79 -9.54 -2.56 15.69
CA LEU A 79 -10.72 -2.28 14.88
C LEU A 79 -11.20 -3.51 14.11
N TRP A 80 -10.28 -4.41 13.73
CA TRP A 80 -10.62 -5.64 13.02
C TRP A 80 -11.17 -6.74 13.96
N GLY A 81 -10.76 -6.74 15.23
CA GLY A 81 -11.39 -7.57 16.28
C GLY A 81 -11.07 -9.07 16.23
N ASN A 82 -10.06 -9.51 15.47
CA ASN A 82 -9.75 -10.94 15.33
C ASN A 82 -8.78 -11.49 16.37
N PHE A 83 -8.02 -10.62 17.04
CA PHE A 83 -7.13 -10.99 18.13
C PHE A 83 -7.70 -10.52 19.47
N ASN A 84 -7.70 -11.41 20.47
CA ASN A 84 -8.12 -11.04 21.82
C ASN A 84 -7.08 -10.16 22.53
N ASP A 85 -7.41 -9.63 23.70
CA ASP A 85 -6.55 -8.68 24.43
C ASP A 85 -5.17 -9.26 24.78
N LYS A 86 -5.11 -10.54 25.12
CA LYS A 86 -3.84 -11.22 25.44
C LYS A 86 -2.97 -11.33 24.20
N GLU A 87 -3.56 -11.72 23.08
CA GLU A 87 -2.88 -11.82 21.79
C GLU A 87 -2.38 -10.46 21.30
N ARG A 88 -3.22 -9.42 21.37
CA ARG A 88 -2.83 -8.04 21.04
C ARG A 88 -1.71 -7.53 21.93
N THR A 89 -1.71 -7.88 23.23
CA THR A 89 -0.62 -7.53 24.15
C THR A 89 0.71 -8.16 23.73
N ILE A 90 0.71 -9.43 23.33
CA ILE A 90 1.91 -10.12 22.84
C ILE A 90 2.41 -9.46 21.55
N ILE A 91 1.52 -9.17 20.60
CA ILE A 91 1.88 -8.47 19.36
C ILE A 91 2.45 -7.08 19.67
N ALA A 92 1.83 -6.33 20.58
CA ALA A 92 2.27 -5.01 20.99
C ALA A 92 3.71 -5.01 21.51
N GLN A 93 4.07 -5.97 22.36
CA GLN A 93 5.45 -6.12 22.85
C GLN A 93 6.45 -6.37 21.71
N GLN A 94 6.04 -7.08 20.66
CA GLN A 94 6.93 -7.44 19.55
C GLN A 94 7.16 -6.30 18.56
N VAL A 95 6.22 -5.36 18.45
CA VAL A 95 6.26 -4.22 17.52
C VAL A 95 6.56 -2.89 18.23
N LYS A 96 6.64 -2.88 19.57
CA LYS A 96 6.97 -1.70 20.36
C LYS A 96 8.31 -1.11 19.88
N ASP A 97 8.31 0.20 19.67
CA ASP A 97 9.46 1.00 19.23
C ASP A 97 10.07 0.56 17.88
N LYS A 98 9.37 -0.28 17.11
CA LYS A 98 9.79 -0.70 15.77
C LYS A 98 8.99 0.01 14.70
N LYS A 99 9.67 0.33 13.60
CA LYS A 99 8.98 0.75 12.38
C LYS A 99 8.37 -0.47 11.71
N VAL A 100 7.16 -0.27 11.19
CA VAL A 100 6.50 -1.26 10.35
C VAL A 100 6.25 -0.68 8.97
N TRP A 101 5.99 -1.52 7.98
CA TRP A 101 5.62 -1.08 6.65
C TRP A 101 4.72 -2.11 5.97
N ILE A 102 3.41 -1.96 6.14
CA ILE A 102 2.45 -2.88 5.53
C ILE A 102 1.23 -2.16 4.97
N GLY A 103 0.80 -2.57 3.78
CA GLY A 103 -0.48 -2.11 3.22
C GLY A 103 -1.65 -2.86 3.85
N ILE A 104 -2.77 -2.17 4.10
CA ILE A 104 -3.93 -2.76 4.79
C ILE A 104 -4.41 -4.08 4.18
N LYS A 105 -4.50 -4.18 2.84
CA LYS A 105 -4.91 -5.42 2.17
C LYS A 105 -4.00 -6.60 2.51
N LYS A 106 -2.68 -6.35 2.60
CA LYS A 106 -1.70 -7.38 2.92
C LYS A 106 -1.83 -7.77 4.39
N LEU A 107 -1.97 -6.80 5.29
CA LEU A 107 -2.22 -7.05 6.71
C LEU A 107 -3.44 -7.96 6.91
N LEU A 108 -4.57 -7.65 6.27
CA LEU A 108 -5.79 -8.47 6.33
C LEU A 108 -5.54 -9.92 5.88
N MET A 109 -4.76 -10.11 4.81
CA MET A 109 -4.38 -11.44 4.33
C MET A 109 -3.56 -12.21 5.38
N LEU A 110 -2.60 -11.55 6.05
CA LEU A 110 -1.79 -12.19 7.09
C LEU A 110 -2.60 -12.56 8.33
N ILE A 111 -3.54 -11.69 8.72
CA ILE A 111 -4.50 -11.97 9.79
C ILE A 111 -5.27 -13.24 9.44
N GLU A 112 -5.91 -13.27 8.28
CA GLU A 112 -6.74 -14.41 7.85
C GLU A 112 -5.93 -15.72 7.83
N MET A 113 -4.74 -15.71 7.24
CA MET A 113 -3.85 -16.89 7.24
C MET A 113 -3.50 -17.37 8.65
N SER A 114 -3.37 -16.45 9.61
CA SER A 114 -3.04 -16.78 11.00
C SER A 114 -4.25 -17.33 11.76
N LEU A 115 -5.46 -16.95 11.39
CA LEU A 115 -6.70 -17.45 12.00
C LEU A 115 -6.99 -18.91 11.65
N GLN A 116 -6.42 -19.43 10.55
CA GLN A 116 -6.52 -20.83 10.13
C GLN A 116 -5.63 -21.79 10.94
N ILE A 117 -4.79 -21.25 11.82
CA ILE A 117 -3.92 -22.01 12.73
C ILE A 117 -4.59 -22.12 14.11
N ASP A 118 -4.27 -23.19 14.84
CA ASP A 118 -4.72 -23.39 16.22
C ASP A 118 -4.56 -22.11 17.07
N PRO A 119 -5.53 -21.77 17.93
CA PRO A 119 -5.51 -20.55 18.73
C PRO A 119 -4.23 -20.35 19.55
N GLU A 120 -3.59 -21.42 20.00
CA GLU A 120 -2.33 -21.35 20.76
C GLU A 120 -1.14 -20.86 19.92
N HIS A 121 -1.21 -21.00 18.59
CA HIS A 121 -0.12 -20.73 17.68
C HIS A 121 -0.37 -19.53 16.74
N ARG A 122 -1.59 -18.97 16.70
CA ARG A 122 -1.93 -17.90 15.73
C ARG A 122 -1.07 -16.64 15.84
N VAL A 123 -0.70 -16.22 17.06
CA VAL A 123 0.14 -15.02 17.24
C VAL A 123 1.54 -15.26 16.71
N ARG A 124 2.08 -16.46 16.97
CA ARG A 124 3.39 -16.87 16.45
C ARG A 124 3.37 -16.91 14.92
N GLN A 125 2.31 -17.48 14.33
CA GLN A 125 2.14 -17.51 12.88
C GLN A 125 2.05 -16.11 12.29
N PHE A 126 1.22 -15.24 12.87
CA PHE A 126 1.07 -13.86 12.44
C PHE A 126 2.40 -13.12 12.43
N LEU A 127 3.15 -13.20 13.53
CA LEU A 127 4.45 -12.54 13.64
C LEU A 127 5.50 -13.12 12.67
N ALA A 128 5.44 -14.42 12.38
CA ALA A 128 6.32 -15.05 11.39
C ALA A 128 6.03 -14.50 9.99
N LEU A 129 4.76 -14.57 9.55
CA LEU A 129 4.32 -14.02 8.26
C LEU A 129 4.61 -12.51 8.15
N PHE A 130 4.38 -11.77 9.23
CA PHE A 130 4.63 -10.33 9.28
C PHE A 130 6.12 -9.99 9.11
N ARG A 131 7.04 -10.82 9.62
CA ARG A 131 8.48 -10.66 9.40
C ARG A 131 8.90 -11.07 7.98
N GLU A 132 8.38 -12.17 7.46
CA GLU A 132 8.69 -12.68 6.12
C GLU A 132 8.32 -11.67 5.02
N GLU A 133 7.23 -10.91 5.22
CA GLU A 133 6.82 -9.84 4.30
C GLU A 133 7.72 -8.59 4.34
N GLY A 134 8.77 -8.58 5.18
CA GLY A 134 9.62 -7.41 5.39
C GLY A 134 8.87 -6.25 6.04
N ALA A 135 7.72 -6.51 6.66
CA ALA A 135 6.88 -5.48 7.24
C ALA A 135 7.39 -4.98 8.60
N LEU A 136 8.38 -5.64 9.20
CA LEU A 136 9.16 -5.15 10.36
C LEU A 136 10.54 -4.74 9.87
N SER A 137 10.94 -3.49 10.07
CA SER A 137 12.33 -3.12 9.86
C SER A 137 13.19 -3.82 10.91
N LEU A 138 14.16 -4.63 10.47
CA LEU A 138 15.33 -4.92 11.28
C LEU A 138 16.08 -3.59 11.45
N ASP A 139 16.58 -3.34 12.65
CA ASP A 139 17.21 -2.05 13.01
C ASP A 139 18.16 -1.56 11.91
N PHE A 140 18.04 -0.28 11.56
CA PHE A 140 18.91 0.39 10.59
C PHE A 140 20.34 0.50 11.16
N GLU A 141 21.11 -0.57 11.18
CA GLU A 141 22.55 -0.47 10.95
C GLU A 141 22.77 -0.38 9.44
N ASN A 142 22.84 0.84 8.93
CA ASN A 142 23.71 1.27 7.82
C ASN A 142 23.52 2.78 7.59
N GLY A 143 23.85 3.56 8.61
CA GLY A 143 24.21 4.98 8.50
C GLY A 143 25.64 5.18 8.01
N LEU A 144 26.10 4.36 7.06
CA LEU A 144 27.42 4.46 6.44
C LEU A 144 27.29 4.05 4.98
N PHE A 145 26.70 4.88 4.12
CA PHE A 145 26.98 5.03 2.66
C PHE A 145 26.05 6.13 2.11
N ALA A 146 26.09 7.30 2.73
CA ALA A 146 25.51 8.52 2.17
C ALA A 146 26.52 9.65 2.40
N ASN A 147 27.68 9.53 1.76
CA ASN A 147 28.60 10.62 1.40
C ASN A 147 29.76 10.03 0.59
N THR A 148 29.54 9.95 -0.72
CA THR A 148 30.52 10.19 -1.81
C THR A 148 29.74 10.26 -3.11
#